data_AF-A0A6J4S9E7-F1
#
_entry.id   AF-A0A6J4S9E7-F1
#
_cell.length_a   1.000
_cell.length_b   1.000
_cell.length_c   1.000
_cell.angle_alpha   90.00
_cell.angle_beta   90.00
_cell.angle_gamma   90.00
#
_symmetry.space_group_name_H-M   'P 1'
#
loop_
_entity.id
_entity.type
_entity.pdbx_description
1 polymer ?
#
loop_
_entity_poly.entity_id
_entity_poly.type
_entity_poly.pdbx_seq_one_letter_code
_entity_poly.pdbx_strand_id
1 'polypeptide(L)'
;MAGPVGVLGYGLGVADSVITLRLLRKGPRGQALLTRVREQLRDGAVGEPDNGIIEVRLPGRGPRSWDEVREALDAAGSDWREWLHLSPRPVR
;
A
#
# COMPACT_ATOMS: atom_id res chain seq x y z
N MET A 1 25.43 35.32 25.96
CA MET A 1 24.22 35.51 25.13
C MET A 1 24.09 34.30 24.22
N ALA A 2 23.17 33.39 24.53
CA ALA A 2 22.88 32.23 23.69
C ALA A 2 21.78 32.64 22.70
N GLY A 3 22.11 32.64 21.41
CA GLY A 3 21.14 32.83 20.33
C GLY A 3 20.23 31.61 20.21
N PRO A 4 18.98 31.77 19.74
CA PRO A 4 18.03 30.67 19.71
C PRO A 4 18.49 29.61 18.70
N VAL A 5 18.58 28.38 19.19
CA VAL A 5 18.71 27.17 18.38
C VAL A 5 17.50 27.15 17.45
N GLY A 6 17.74 27.45 16.17
CA GLY A 6 16.74 27.29 15.12
C GLY A 6 16.23 25.87 15.18
N VAL A 7 14.94 25.73 15.52
CA VAL A 7 14.26 24.45 15.48
C VAL A 7 14.34 23.99 14.03
N LEU A 8 15.13 22.94 13.78
CA LEU A 8 15.08 22.24 12.51
C LEU A 8 13.70 21.59 12.46
N GLY A 9 12.76 22.29 11.83
CA GLY A 9 11.51 21.70 11.41
C GLY A 9 11.85 20.58 10.44
N TYR A 10 12.02 19.36 10.97
CA TYR A 10 12.03 18.14 10.20
C TYR A 10 10.61 17.94 9.67
N GLY A 11 10.25 18.71 8.64
CA GLY A 11 9.24 18.31 7.68
C GLY A 11 9.79 17.08 6.95
N LEU A 12 9.75 15.92 7.60
CA LEU A 12 9.91 14.63 6.94
C LEU A 12 8.76 14.54 5.96
N GLY A 13 8.98 15.01 4.73
CA GLY A 13 8.11 14.68 3.60
C GLY A 13 8.08 13.16 3.54
N VAL A 14 6.98 12.57 3.99
CA VAL A 14 6.90 11.12 4.12
C VAL A 14 6.96 10.57 2.69
N ALA A 15 8.02 9.80 2.39
CA ALA A 15 8.25 9.32 1.03
C ALA A 15 7.05 8.52 0.52
N ASP A 16 6.66 8.78 -0.72
CA ASP A 16 5.70 7.96 -1.45
C ASP A 16 6.18 6.50 -1.45
N SER A 17 5.27 5.57 -1.17
CA SER A 17 5.58 4.14 -1.17
C SER A 17 4.86 3.47 -2.32
N VAL A 18 5.61 2.66 -3.07
CA VAL A 18 5.05 1.78 -4.10
C VAL A 18 5.14 0.34 -3.58
N ILE A 19 3.99 -0.28 -3.40
CA ILE A 19 3.86 -1.67 -2.95
C ILE A 19 3.32 -2.50 -4.10
N THR A 20 4.00 -3.59 -4.43
CA THR A 20 3.56 -4.49 -5.50
C THR A 20 2.66 -5.59 -4.94
N LEU A 21 1.47 -5.73 -5.52
CA LEU A 21 0.58 -6.88 -5.36
C LEU A 21 0.65 -7.74 -6.62
N ARG A 22 0.45 -9.04 -6.47
CA ARG A 22 0.35 -9.98 -7.59
C ARG A 22 -0.96 -10.74 -7.56
N LEU A 23 -1.75 -10.65 -8.62
CA LEU A 23 -2.91 -11.47 -8.88
C LEU A 23 -2.47 -12.89 -9.26
N LEU A 24 -2.75 -13.85 -8.38
CA LEU A 24 -2.41 -15.25 -8.55
C LEU A 24 -3.39 -15.97 -9.49
N ARG A 25 -4.66 -15.59 -9.42
CA ARG A 25 -5.75 -16.23 -10.19
C ARG A 25 -6.58 -15.16 -10.89
N LYS A 26 -6.75 -15.30 -12.20
CA LYS A 26 -7.68 -14.47 -12.97
C LYS A 26 -9.10 -14.93 -12.70
N GLY A 27 -9.96 -14.04 -12.22
CA GLY A 27 -11.36 -14.35 -11.95
C GLY A 27 -12.11 -13.19 -11.31
N PRO A 28 -13.45 -13.25 -11.30
CA PRO A 28 -14.30 -12.18 -10.74
C PRO A 28 -14.03 -11.96 -9.25
N ARG A 29 -13.63 -13.00 -8.51
CA ARG A 29 -13.30 -12.89 -7.10
C ARG A 29 -12.05 -12.04 -6.84
N GLY A 30 -10.98 -12.27 -7.61
CA GLY A 30 -9.76 -11.46 -7.52
C GLY A 30 -10.02 -9.98 -7.85
N GLN A 31 -10.83 -9.72 -8.87
CA GLN A 31 -11.24 -8.34 -9.18
C GLN A 31 -12.09 -7.71 -8.06
N ALA A 32 -13.04 -8.45 -7.49
CA ALA A 32 -13.85 -7.95 -6.37
C ALA A 32 -13.00 -7.61 -5.14
N LEU A 33 -11.97 -8.41 -4.84
CA LEU A 33 -11.02 -8.10 -3.77
C LEU A 33 -10.25 -6.81 -4.06
N LEU A 34 -9.80 -6.59 -5.30
CA LEU A 34 -9.10 -5.36 -5.69
C LEU A 34 -10.00 -4.12 -5.60
N THR A 35 -11.26 -4.23 -6.00
CA THR A 35 -12.24 -3.16 -5.82
C THR A 35 -12.39 -2.80 -4.34
N ARG A 36 -12.51 -3.79 -3.45
CA ARG A 36 -12.58 -3.51 -2.00
C ARG A 36 -11.32 -2.89 -1.45
N VAL A 37 -10.14 -3.35 -1.88
CA VAL A 37 -8.86 -2.76 -1.46
C VAL A 37 -8.76 -1.30 -1.92
N ARG A 38 -9.21 -0.98 -3.15
CA ARG A 38 -9.32 0.40 -3.65
C ARG A 38 -10.21 1.27 -2.77
N GLU A 39 -11.36 0.76 -2.36
CA GLU A 39 -12.29 1.49 -1.48
C GLU A 39 -11.70 1.75 -0.08
N GLN A 40 -10.93 0.80 0.45
CA GLN A 40 -10.28 0.93 1.76
C GLN A 40 -9.10 1.90 1.75
N LEU A 41 -8.31 1.88 0.67
CA LEU A 41 -7.17 2.77 0.49
C LEU A 41 -7.65 4.10 -0.14
N ARG A 42 -8.44 4.88 0.61
CA ARG A 42 -9.10 6.13 0.16
C ARG A 42 -8.16 7.14 -0.51
N ASP A 43 -6.90 7.19 -0.10
CA ASP A 43 -5.84 8.06 -0.65
C ASP A 43 -4.77 7.28 -1.44
N GLY A 44 -4.93 5.96 -1.58
CA GLY A 44 -3.99 5.08 -2.27
C GLY A 44 -4.42 4.79 -3.70
N ALA A 45 -3.51 4.96 -4.66
CA ALA A 45 -3.75 4.57 -6.04
C ALA A 45 -3.41 3.09 -6.22
N VAL A 46 -4.43 2.23 -6.29
CA VAL A 46 -4.28 0.82 -6.70
C VAL A 46 -4.44 0.74 -8.21
N GLY A 47 -3.35 0.50 -8.91
CA GLY A 47 -3.30 0.35 -10.36
C GLY A 47 -4.17 -0.80 -10.88
N GLU A 48 -4.32 -0.85 -12.20
CA GLU A 48 -4.92 -2.01 -12.87
C GLU A 48 -3.90 -3.17 -12.93
N PRO A 49 -4.36 -4.43 -12.93
CA PRO A 49 -3.46 -5.56 -13.06
C PRO A 49 -2.85 -5.64 -14.46
N ASP A 50 -1.56 -5.33 -14.59
CA ASP A 50 -0.77 -5.58 -15.80
C ASP A 50 -0.06 -6.93 -15.66
N ASN A 51 -0.41 -7.90 -16.51
CA ASN A 51 0.12 -9.28 -16.41
C ASN A 51 -0.01 -9.92 -15.01
N GLY A 52 -1.02 -9.48 -14.25
CA GLY A 52 -1.24 -9.90 -12.87
C GLY A 52 -0.35 -9.21 -11.85
N ILE A 53 0.41 -8.19 -12.23
CA ILE A 53 1.15 -7.29 -11.33
C ILE A 53 0.30 -6.04 -11.12
N ILE A 54 0.15 -5.61 -9.87
CA ILE A 54 -0.65 -4.46 -9.47
C ILE A 54 0.23 -3.58 -8.61
N GLU A 55 0.40 -2.33 -9.01
CA GLU A 55 1.11 -1.35 -8.19
C GLU A 55 0.13 -0.62 -7.27
N VAL A 56 0.46 -0.53 -5.99
CA VAL A 56 -0.26 0.25 -5.00
C VAL A 56 0.63 1.41 -4.56
N ARG A 57 0.24 2.63 -4.91
CA ARG A 57 0.97 3.85 -4.56
C ARG A 57 0.29 4.53 -3.39
N LEU A 58 1.04 4.67 -2.30
CA LEU A 58 0.57 5.30 -1.06
C LEU A 58 1.40 6.56 -0.79
N PRO A 59 0.86 7.74 -1.08
CA PRO A 59 1.58 8.98 -0.87
C PRO A 59 1.67 9.32 0.62
N GLY A 60 2.82 9.82 1.06
CA GLY A 60 2.93 10.31 2.42
C GLY A 60 2.89 9.25 3.53
N ARG A 61 3.10 7.96 3.21
CA ARG A 61 2.86 6.84 4.16
C ARG A 61 4.11 6.03 4.53
N GLY A 62 5.17 6.13 3.72
CA GLY A 62 6.51 5.60 4.02
C GLY A 62 6.50 4.18 4.61
N PRO A 63 7.09 3.97 5.81
CA PRO A 63 7.28 2.63 6.36
C PRO A 63 6.00 1.93 6.88
N ARG A 64 4.88 2.66 7.01
CA ARG A 64 3.57 2.10 7.43
C ARG A 64 2.74 1.63 6.25
N SER A 65 3.06 2.10 5.03
CA SER A 65 2.33 1.77 3.80
C SER A 65 2.11 0.26 3.62
N TRP A 66 3.10 -0.56 3.93
CA TRP A 66 2.98 -2.01 3.79
C TRP A 66 1.95 -2.61 4.76
N ASP A 67 1.99 -2.19 6.03
CA ASP A 67 1.06 -2.67 7.05
C ASP A 67 -0.39 -2.26 6.68
N GLU A 68 -0.58 -1.05 6.15
CA GLU A 68 -1.91 -0.59 5.74
C GLU A 68 -2.47 -1.32 4.50
N VAL A 69 -1.63 -1.63 3.50
CA VAL A 69 -2.05 -2.49 2.38
C VAL A 69 -2.45 -3.86 2.90
N ARG A 70 -1.70 -4.42 3.86
CA ARG A 70 -2.04 -5.70 4.48
C ARG A 70 -3.37 -5.64 5.23
N GLU A 71 -3.59 -4.61 6.04
CA GLU A 71 -4.83 -4.42 6.79
C GLU A 71 -6.03 -4.26 5.84
N ALA A 72 -5.88 -3.50 4.75
CA ALA A 72 -6.91 -3.35 3.73
C ALA A 72 -7.24 -4.68 3.04
N LEU A 73 -6.22 -5.52 2.77
CA LEU A 73 -6.41 -6.86 2.21
C LEU A 73 -7.13 -7.79 3.20
N ASP A 74 -6.71 -7.82 4.46
CA ASP A 74 -7.35 -8.62 5.51
C ASP A 74 -8.81 -8.19 5.74
N ALA A 75 -9.12 -6.89 5.64
CA ALA A 75 -10.49 -6.36 5.69
C ALA A 75 -11.33 -6.67 4.42
N ALA A 76 -10.69 -6.80 3.25
CA ALA A 76 -11.38 -7.10 2.00
C ALA A 76 -11.95 -8.54 1.97
N GLY A 77 -11.26 -9.48 2.62
CA GLY A 77 -11.73 -10.85 2.85
C GLY A 77 -10.59 -11.81 3.20
N SER A 78 -10.82 -12.71 4.15
CA SER A 78 -9.77 -13.64 4.64
C SER A 78 -9.20 -14.57 3.56
N ASP A 79 -9.94 -14.80 2.46
CA ASP A 79 -9.51 -15.58 1.29
C ASP A 79 -8.54 -14.81 0.36
N TRP A 80 -8.21 -13.55 0.64
CA TRP A 80 -7.40 -12.73 -0.28
C TRP A 80 -6.06 -13.40 -0.65
N ARG A 81 -5.46 -14.17 0.26
CA ARG A 81 -4.19 -14.89 0.06
C ARG A 81 -4.26 -15.98 -1.02
N GLU A 82 -5.46 -16.46 -1.35
CA GLU A 82 -5.69 -17.44 -2.42
C GLU A 82 -5.70 -16.79 -3.80
N TRP A 83 -5.96 -15.47 -3.85
CA TRP A 83 -6.17 -14.71 -5.09
C TRP A 83 -5.07 -13.68 -5.34
N LEU A 84 -4.50 -13.13 -4.29
CA LEU A 84 -3.54 -12.03 -4.29
C LEU A 84 -2.33 -12.39 -3.43
N HIS A 85 -1.16 -12.00 -3.90
CA HIS A 85 0.09 -12.08 -3.19
C HIS A 85 0.61 -10.67 -2.92
N LEU A 86 0.79 -10.34 -1.64
CA LEU A 86 1.44 -9.10 -1.23
C LEU A 86 2.95 -9.33 -1.19
N SER A 87 3.70 -8.50 -1.89
CA SER A 87 5.17 -8.57 -1.89
C SER A 87 5.72 -8.46 -0.47
N PRO A 88 6.86 -9.12 -0.18
CA PRO A 88 7.45 -9.08 1.16
C PRO A 88 7.72 -7.64 1.60
N ARG A 89 7.64 -7.40 2.91
CA ARG A 89 7.93 -6.08 3.48
C ARG A 89 9.36 -5.68 3.09
N PRO A 90 9.57 -4.51 2.47
CA PRO A 90 10.92 -4.06 2.16
C PRO A 90 11.73 -3.96 3.46
N VAL A 91 12.91 -4.57 3.47
CA VAL A 91 13.86 -4.49 4.57
C VAL A 91 14.42 -3.08 4.56
N ARG A 92 14.26 -2.34 5.67
CA ARG A 92 14.79 -0.98 5.82
C ARG A 92 16.32 -0.97 5.79
#